data_AF-A0A9X3JMX7-F1
#
_entry.id   AF-A0A9X3JMX7-F1
#
_cell.length_a   1.000
_cell.length_b   1.000
_cell.length_c   1.000
_cell.angle_alpha   90.00
_cell.angle_beta   90.00
_cell.angle_gamma   90.00
#
_symmetry.space_group_name_H-M   'P 1'
#
loop_
_entity.id
_entity.type
_entity.pdbx_description
1 polymer ?
#
loop_
_entity_poly.entity_id
_entity_poly.type
_entity_poly.pdbx_seq_one_letter_code
_entity_poly.pdbx_strand_id
1 'polypeptide(L)'
;MTSGPQDPQHGGPGQQPQGEPPQYGQGPQHGQGGPQYGGQSPWGQSGPGQPGPHAYPAAPGAQYGGAPPAPTERPTTVKAGIGAFLANTVLGLISSILTFTSLDSQIDDLIADQALTRDEASTALTIGAVIGLLLTAAYLVVLFFAWKGHNWARIVLWVLGGLSVLFGLLGASALGFLGMLGLLLTIAGIVLLALKPSSDWYKAETQRRNRF
;
A
#
# COMPACT_ATOMS: atom_id res chain seq x y z
N MET A 1 39.24 -23.90 65.57
CA MET A 1 40.11 -24.14 64.39
C MET A 1 39.72 -25.49 63.83
N THR A 2 38.85 -25.51 62.82
CA THR A 2 38.25 -26.75 62.30
C THR A 2 38.16 -26.65 60.78
N SER A 3 38.76 -27.64 60.11
CA SER A 3 38.47 -28.13 58.75
C SER A 3 38.43 -27.13 57.59
N GLY A 4 39.56 -27.02 56.88
CA GLY A 4 39.60 -26.60 55.48
C GLY A 4 39.40 -27.80 54.53
N PRO A 5 38.81 -27.59 53.35
CA PRO A 5 38.88 -28.55 52.25
C PRO A 5 39.93 -28.19 51.19
N GLN A 6 40.56 -29.25 50.69
CA GLN A 6 41.43 -29.36 49.51
C GLN A 6 40.64 -29.12 48.21
N ASP A 7 41.25 -28.58 47.15
CA ASP A 7 41.76 -29.36 46.00
C ASP A 7 42.31 -28.48 44.84
N PRO A 8 43.14 -29.03 43.92
CA PRO A 8 43.99 -28.32 42.96
C PRO A 8 43.50 -28.37 41.50
N GLN A 9 44.32 -27.80 40.59
CA GLN A 9 44.31 -27.88 39.10
C GLN A 9 43.63 -26.70 38.38
N HIS A 10 43.97 -26.26 37.16
CA HIS A 10 45.15 -26.25 36.29
C HIS A 10 44.72 -25.45 35.04
N GLY A 11 45.65 -24.74 34.38
CA GLY A 11 45.59 -24.42 32.94
C GLY A 11 44.73 -23.23 32.48
N GLY A 12 45.37 -22.15 32.02
CA GLY A 12 44.80 -21.25 31.00
C GLY A 12 45.17 -21.73 29.59
N PRO A 13 45.06 -20.91 28.52
CA PRO A 13 43.93 -20.10 28.05
C PRO A 13 43.29 -20.73 26.78
N GLY A 14 41.96 -20.82 26.71
CA GLY A 14 41.24 -21.41 25.57
C GLY A 14 40.97 -20.41 24.44
N GLN A 15 41.58 -20.65 23.27
CA GLN A 15 41.36 -19.93 22.02
C GLN A 15 40.03 -20.33 21.37
N GLN A 16 39.39 -19.39 20.67
CA GLN A 16 38.18 -19.58 19.88
C GLN A 16 38.47 -20.35 18.58
N PRO A 17 37.72 -21.41 18.22
CA PRO A 17 37.79 -22.00 16.89
C PRO A 17 36.82 -21.28 15.93
N GLN A 18 37.41 -20.77 14.85
CA GLN A 18 36.77 -20.26 13.65
C GLN A 18 36.29 -21.45 12.81
N GLY A 19 34.99 -21.54 12.50
CA GLY A 19 34.40 -22.62 11.71
C GLY A 19 34.07 -22.19 10.28
N GLU A 20 34.65 -22.91 9.31
CA GLU A 20 34.60 -22.71 7.85
C GLU A 20 33.24 -23.06 7.20
N PRO A 21 32.94 -22.48 6.00
CA PRO A 21 31.76 -22.84 5.20
C PRO A 21 32.00 -24.07 4.29
N PRO A 22 31.01 -24.96 4.07
CA PRO A 22 31.14 -26.05 3.10
C PRO A 22 30.93 -25.59 1.65
N GLN A 23 31.92 -25.91 0.80
CA GLN A 23 31.79 -25.97 -0.66
C GLN A 23 30.80 -27.07 -1.09
N TYR A 24 29.97 -26.79 -2.09
CA TYR A 24 29.39 -27.81 -2.97
C TYR A 24 29.62 -27.43 -4.43
N GLY A 25 30.04 -28.42 -5.21
CA GLY A 25 30.71 -28.27 -6.49
C GLY A 25 29.86 -28.48 -7.74
N GLN A 26 30.50 -28.13 -8.85
CA GLN A 26 30.49 -28.74 -10.20
C GLN A 26 29.16 -28.84 -10.98
N GLY A 27 29.07 -28.10 -12.10
CA GLY A 27 28.22 -28.44 -13.27
C GLY A 27 28.79 -29.63 -14.07
N PRO A 28 28.17 -30.09 -15.19
CA PRO A 28 27.93 -29.25 -16.38
C PRO A 28 26.73 -29.64 -17.29
N GLN A 29 26.65 -28.95 -18.44
CA GLN A 29 26.05 -29.33 -19.74
C GLN A 29 24.57 -28.99 -20.03
N HIS A 30 24.39 -27.84 -20.68
CA HIS A 30 23.26 -27.52 -21.55
C HIS A 30 23.55 -28.08 -22.95
N GLY A 31 22.88 -29.16 -23.32
CA GLY A 31 22.89 -29.71 -24.68
C GLY A 31 21.88 -29.01 -25.59
N GLN A 32 22.35 -28.55 -26.74
CA GLN A 32 21.55 -28.12 -27.89
C GLN A 32 20.94 -29.33 -28.62
N GLY A 33 19.74 -29.16 -29.19
CA GLY A 33 19.35 -29.82 -30.45
C GLY A 33 18.04 -30.61 -30.46
N GLY A 34 17.10 -30.21 -31.34
CA GLY A 34 16.16 -31.11 -32.00
C GLY A 34 14.66 -30.75 -31.93
N PRO A 35 13.96 -30.52 -33.06
CA PRO A 35 12.50 -30.48 -33.10
C PRO A 35 11.91 -31.90 -33.16
N GLN A 36 11.07 -32.26 -32.18
CA GLN A 36 10.46 -33.59 -32.13
C GLN A 36 9.10 -33.61 -32.84
N TYR A 37 9.12 -34.12 -34.07
CA TYR A 37 7.96 -34.54 -34.87
C TYR A 37 7.51 -35.95 -34.44
N GLY A 38 6.19 -36.17 -34.41
CA GLY A 38 5.48 -37.42 -34.76
C GLY A 38 5.83 -38.72 -34.01
N GLY A 39 4.84 -39.33 -33.36
CA GLY A 39 4.99 -40.70 -32.84
C GLY A 39 3.74 -41.23 -32.13
N GLN A 40 2.74 -41.62 -32.90
CA GLN A 40 1.58 -42.39 -32.46
C GLN A 40 1.99 -43.88 -32.41
N SER A 41 1.78 -44.60 -31.30
CA SER A 41 1.59 -46.07 -31.30
C SER A 41 1.13 -46.66 -29.95
N PRO A 42 0.47 -47.85 -29.97
CA PRO A 42 -0.51 -48.25 -28.97
C PRO A 42 -0.16 -49.56 -28.20
N TRP A 43 -0.73 -49.70 -27.00
CA TRP A 43 -0.86 -50.93 -26.17
C TRP A 43 0.39 -51.64 -25.62
N GLY A 44 0.41 -51.86 -24.29
CA GLY A 44 1.21 -52.94 -23.68
C GLY A 44 1.45 -52.86 -22.17
N GLN A 45 0.90 -53.84 -21.45
CA GLN A 45 1.32 -54.42 -20.14
C GLN A 45 1.06 -53.66 -18.82
N SER A 46 0.10 -54.22 -18.08
CA SER A 46 -0.12 -54.08 -16.64
C SER A 46 0.96 -54.83 -15.83
N GLY A 47 1.75 -54.08 -15.05
CA GLY A 47 2.68 -54.62 -14.04
C GLY A 47 2.19 -54.36 -12.60
N PRO A 48 2.56 -55.18 -11.60
CA PRO A 48 2.04 -55.12 -10.23
C PRO A 48 2.50 -53.85 -9.47
N GLY A 49 1.57 -53.26 -8.73
CA GLY A 49 1.67 -51.94 -8.12
C GLY A 49 2.82 -51.73 -7.12
N GLN A 50 3.51 -50.59 -7.29
CA GLN A 50 4.25 -49.93 -6.22
C GLN A 50 3.37 -48.85 -5.56
N PRO A 51 3.44 -48.66 -4.23
CA PRO A 51 2.76 -47.55 -3.56
C PRO A 51 3.36 -46.22 -4.01
N GLY A 52 2.57 -45.43 -4.73
CA GLY A 52 2.95 -44.09 -5.18
C GLY A 52 3.11 -43.11 -4.00
N PRO A 53 4.11 -42.21 -4.03
CA PRO A 53 4.26 -41.16 -3.03
C PRO A 53 3.01 -40.28 -2.96
N HIS A 54 2.58 -39.97 -1.75
CA HIS A 54 1.45 -39.09 -1.47
C HIS A 54 1.55 -37.77 -2.24
N ALA A 55 0.64 -37.57 -3.20
CA ALA A 55 0.47 -36.30 -3.89
C ALA A 55 -0.08 -35.27 -2.91
N TYR A 56 0.77 -34.35 -2.46
CA TYR A 56 0.33 -33.15 -1.76
C TYR A 56 -0.57 -32.34 -2.70
N PRO A 57 -1.70 -31.79 -2.20
CA PRO A 57 -2.54 -30.91 -3.00
C PRO A 57 -1.71 -29.73 -3.48
N ALA A 58 -1.71 -29.52 -4.81
CA ALA A 58 -1.00 -28.42 -5.44
C ALA A 58 -1.49 -27.10 -4.82
N ALA A 59 -0.57 -26.38 -4.17
CA ALA A 59 -0.79 -24.99 -3.82
C ALA A 59 -1.16 -24.22 -5.11
N PRO A 60 -2.12 -23.27 -5.09
CA PRO A 60 -2.52 -22.53 -6.28
C PRO A 60 -1.30 -21.87 -6.93
N GLY A 61 -0.79 -22.51 -7.99
CA GLY A 61 0.39 -22.05 -8.68
C GLY A 61 0.09 -20.71 -9.33
N ALA A 62 0.87 -19.69 -8.97
CA ALA A 62 0.97 -18.49 -9.77
C ALA A 62 1.47 -18.90 -11.17
N GLN A 63 0.53 -19.02 -12.11
CA GLN A 63 0.81 -19.37 -13.50
C GLN A 63 1.57 -18.23 -14.17
N TYR A 64 2.89 -18.23 -13.96
CA TYR A 64 3.87 -17.45 -14.71
C TYR A 64 3.88 -17.99 -16.14
N GLY A 65 3.02 -17.44 -17.00
CA GLY A 65 2.90 -17.87 -18.40
C GLY A 65 1.50 -17.76 -19.01
N GLY A 66 0.46 -17.38 -18.23
CA GLY A 66 -0.87 -17.11 -18.79
C GLY A 66 -0.92 -15.79 -19.56
N ALA A 67 -1.66 -15.77 -20.68
CA ALA A 67 -1.96 -14.56 -21.46
C ALA A 67 -2.35 -13.37 -20.58
N PRO A 68 -2.06 -12.11 -20.97
CA PRO A 68 -2.38 -10.93 -20.16
C PRO A 68 -3.85 -11.00 -19.71
N PRO A 69 -4.15 -10.84 -18.41
CA PRO A 69 -5.55 -10.79 -17.98
C PRO A 69 -6.24 -9.66 -18.76
N ALA A 70 -7.30 -10.02 -19.50
CA ALA A 70 -8.04 -9.11 -20.36
C ALA A 70 -8.39 -7.81 -19.63
N PRO A 71 -8.48 -6.66 -20.33
CA PRO A 71 -8.85 -5.38 -19.73
C PRO A 71 -10.08 -5.54 -18.86
N THR A 72 -9.87 -5.47 -17.55
CA THR A 72 -10.91 -5.73 -16.57
C THR A 72 -11.62 -4.40 -16.37
N GLU A 73 -12.91 -4.35 -16.72
CA GLU A 73 -13.72 -3.14 -16.51
C GLU A 73 -13.55 -2.65 -15.06
N ARG A 74 -13.39 -1.34 -14.88
CA ARG A 74 -13.24 -0.76 -13.54
C ARG A 74 -14.47 -1.12 -12.69
N PRO A 75 -14.30 -1.77 -11.52
CA PRO A 75 -15.40 -2.08 -10.63
C PRO A 75 -16.15 -0.81 -10.21
N THR A 76 -17.46 -0.93 -10.01
CA THR A 76 -18.29 0.16 -9.46
C THR A 76 -17.78 0.64 -8.11
N THR A 77 -17.21 -0.25 -7.30
CA THR A 77 -16.58 0.09 -6.02
C THR A 77 -15.39 1.04 -6.17
N VAL A 78 -14.58 0.89 -7.21
CA VAL A 78 -13.46 1.82 -7.50
C VAL A 78 -14.01 3.17 -7.98
N LYS A 79 -14.98 3.15 -8.91
CA LYS A 79 -15.61 4.36 -9.44
C LYS A 79 -16.27 5.18 -8.32
N ALA A 80 -17.05 4.52 -7.47
CA ALA A 80 -17.72 5.14 -6.33
C ALA A 80 -16.73 5.59 -5.24
N GLY A 81 -15.70 4.77 -4.93
CA GLY A 81 -14.70 5.10 -3.92
C GLY A 81 -13.88 6.33 -4.29
N ILE A 82 -13.40 6.41 -5.53
CA ILE A 82 -12.70 7.62 -6.02
C ILE A 82 -13.66 8.79 -6.16
N GLY A 83 -14.89 8.56 -6.59
CA GLY A 83 -15.94 9.57 -6.62
C GLY A 83 -16.20 10.18 -5.24
N ALA A 84 -16.18 9.39 -4.17
CA ALA A 84 -16.36 9.87 -2.81
C ALA A 84 -15.19 10.78 -2.36
N PHE A 85 -13.95 10.39 -2.63
CA PHE A 85 -12.79 11.25 -2.36
C PHE A 85 -12.84 12.55 -3.17
N LEU A 86 -13.19 12.47 -4.45
CA LEU A 86 -13.32 13.65 -5.31
C LEU A 86 -14.42 14.58 -4.83
N ALA A 87 -15.59 14.03 -4.45
CA ALA A 87 -16.70 14.80 -3.88
C ALA A 87 -16.26 15.50 -2.58
N ASN A 88 -15.51 14.81 -1.72
CA ASN A 88 -14.95 15.40 -0.51
C ASN A 88 -13.96 16.54 -0.83
N THR A 89 -13.09 16.37 -1.83
CA THR A 89 -12.19 17.44 -2.27
C THR A 89 -12.95 18.66 -2.78
N VAL A 90 -13.98 18.45 -3.61
CA VAL A 90 -14.85 19.54 -4.10
C VAL A 90 -15.55 20.25 -2.94
N LEU A 91 -16.05 19.50 -1.96
CA LEU A 91 -16.67 20.06 -0.76
C LEU A 91 -15.71 20.92 0.06
N GLY A 92 -14.45 20.47 0.19
CA GLY A 92 -13.38 21.23 0.83
C GLY A 92 -13.04 22.52 0.07
N LEU A 93 -12.99 22.46 -1.27
CA LEU A 93 -12.77 23.66 -2.11
C LEU A 93 -13.92 24.66 -1.98
N ILE A 94 -15.17 24.20 -1.96
CA ILE A 94 -16.33 25.07 -1.74
C ILE A 94 -16.23 25.73 -0.35
N SER A 95 -15.93 24.95 0.68
CA SER A 95 -15.73 25.47 2.04
C SER A 95 -14.62 26.53 2.08
N SER A 96 -13.49 26.29 1.39
CA SER A 96 -12.39 27.24 1.30
C SER A 96 -12.80 28.55 0.61
N ILE A 97 -13.64 28.49 -0.44
CA ILE A 97 -14.16 29.69 -1.11
C ILE A 97 -15.07 30.47 -0.16
N LEU A 98 -15.94 29.80 0.60
CA LEU A 98 -16.79 30.43 1.61
C LEU A 98 -15.98 31.07 2.74
N THR A 99 -14.87 30.46 3.16
CA THR A 99 -13.94 31.09 4.10
C THR A 99 -13.33 32.35 3.51
N PHE A 100 -12.98 32.33 2.21
CA PHE A 100 -12.41 33.48 1.52
C PHE A 100 -13.36 34.68 1.43
N THR A 101 -14.68 34.48 1.41
CA THR A 101 -15.65 35.60 1.47
C THR A 101 -15.65 36.32 2.82
N SER A 102 -15.05 35.71 3.85
CA SER A 102 -14.94 36.25 5.21
C SER A 102 -13.48 36.54 5.57
N LEU A 103 -12.64 36.89 4.58
CA LEU A 103 -11.19 37.01 4.78
C LEU A 103 -10.81 38.12 5.75
N ASP A 104 -11.51 39.26 5.75
CA ASP A 104 -11.22 40.35 6.70
C ASP A 104 -11.47 39.94 8.15
N SER A 105 -12.56 39.21 8.44
CA SER A 105 -12.80 38.71 9.80
C SER A 105 -11.75 37.69 10.22
N GLN A 106 -11.29 36.85 9.30
CA GLN A 106 -10.21 35.89 9.57
C GLN A 106 -8.88 36.60 9.89
N ILE A 107 -8.58 37.72 9.23
CA ILE A 107 -7.41 38.54 9.53
C ILE A 107 -7.55 39.14 10.93
N ASP A 108 -8.71 39.73 11.24
CA ASP A 108 -8.95 40.38 12.52
C ASP A 108 -8.88 39.38 13.69
N ASP A 109 -9.40 38.16 13.50
CA ASP A 109 -9.28 37.06 14.46
C ASP A 109 -7.82 36.64 14.69
N LEU A 110 -7.01 36.53 13.61
CA LEU A 110 -5.59 36.20 13.74
C LEU A 110 -4.78 37.28 14.45
N ILE A 111 -5.10 38.56 14.22
CA ILE A 111 -4.49 39.68 14.92
C ILE A 111 -4.82 39.58 16.42
N ALA A 112 -6.08 39.30 16.76
CA ALA A 112 -6.53 39.19 18.15
C ALA A 112 -5.91 37.98 18.88
N ASP A 113 -5.86 36.81 18.22
CA ASP A 113 -5.40 35.56 18.84
C ASP A 113 -3.89 35.43 18.91
N GLN A 114 -3.16 35.94 17.91
CA GLN A 114 -1.71 35.72 17.77
C GLN A 114 -0.88 37.00 17.90
N ALA A 115 -1.50 38.13 18.23
CA ALA A 115 -0.85 39.44 18.37
C ALA A 115 0.00 39.85 17.14
N LEU A 116 -0.45 39.42 15.94
CA LEU A 116 0.20 39.72 14.67
C LEU A 116 -0.18 41.09 14.14
N THR A 117 0.66 41.68 13.31
CA THR A 117 0.25 42.81 12.47
C THR A 117 -0.67 42.35 11.34
N ARG A 118 -1.46 43.27 10.76
CA ARG A 118 -2.34 42.97 9.61
C ARG A 118 -1.57 42.41 8.42
N ASP A 119 -0.37 42.94 8.13
CA ASP A 119 0.47 42.47 7.03
C ASP A 119 0.98 41.04 7.25
N GLU A 120 1.37 40.70 8.48
CA GLU A 120 1.79 39.34 8.85
C GLU A 120 0.63 38.35 8.75
N ALA A 121 -0.56 38.71 9.26
CA ALA A 121 -1.75 37.86 9.20
C ALA A 121 -2.19 37.59 7.74
N SER A 122 -2.23 38.64 6.90
CA SER A 122 -2.53 38.52 5.47
C SER A 122 -1.50 37.64 4.74
N THR A 123 -0.21 37.83 5.07
CA THR A 123 0.87 37.03 4.49
C THR A 123 0.75 35.56 4.89
N ALA A 124 0.48 35.27 6.16
CA ALA A 124 0.29 33.92 6.67
C ALA A 124 -0.91 33.21 6.01
N LEU A 125 -2.05 33.90 5.89
CA LEU A 125 -3.23 33.37 5.19
C LEU A 125 -2.95 33.10 3.71
N THR A 126 -2.22 34.00 3.03
CA THR A 126 -1.85 33.83 1.63
C THR A 126 -0.92 32.63 1.44
N ILE A 127 0.10 32.50 2.28
CA ILE A 127 1.02 31.34 2.25
C ILE A 127 0.24 30.05 2.53
N GLY A 128 -0.63 30.04 3.54
CA GLY A 128 -1.48 28.91 3.88
C GLY A 128 -2.38 28.50 2.72
N ALA A 129 -3.01 29.46 2.04
CA ALA A 129 -3.87 29.21 0.88
C ALA A 129 -3.08 28.62 -0.30
N VAL A 130 -1.89 29.15 -0.60
CA VAL A 130 -1.01 28.63 -1.67
C VAL A 130 -0.56 27.21 -1.36
N ILE A 131 -0.09 26.94 -0.13
CA ILE A 131 0.30 25.60 0.30
C ILE A 131 -0.89 24.64 0.23
N GLY A 132 -2.05 25.06 0.72
CA GLY A 132 -3.28 24.27 0.68
C GLY A 132 -3.70 23.91 -0.76
N LEU A 133 -3.57 24.86 -1.69
CA LEU A 133 -3.85 24.62 -3.10
C LEU A 133 -2.85 23.64 -3.73
N LEU A 134 -1.56 23.76 -3.43
CA LEU A 134 -0.53 22.85 -3.91
C LEU A 134 -0.74 21.43 -3.37
N LEU A 135 -1.06 21.28 -2.08
CA LEU A 135 -1.39 19.99 -1.47
C LEU A 135 -2.65 19.39 -2.09
N THR A 136 -3.68 20.21 -2.36
CA THR A 136 -4.89 19.77 -3.05
C THR A 136 -4.59 19.28 -4.47
N ALA A 137 -3.76 20.01 -5.21
CA ALA A 137 -3.33 19.59 -6.55
C ALA A 137 -2.56 18.26 -6.50
N ALA A 138 -1.60 18.12 -5.58
CA ALA A 138 -0.88 16.87 -5.37
C ALA A 138 -1.83 15.71 -5.00
N TYR A 139 -2.82 15.96 -4.16
CA TYR A 139 -3.85 14.99 -3.80
C TYR A 139 -4.67 14.55 -5.02
N LEU A 140 -5.08 15.48 -5.90
CA LEU A 140 -5.78 15.16 -7.14
C LEU A 140 -4.92 14.32 -8.10
N VAL A 141 -3.62 14.55 -8.14
CA VAL A 141 -2.68 13.70 -8.89
C VAL A 141 -2.68 12.27 -8.33
N VAL A 142 -2.65 12.11 -7.01
CA VAL A 142 -2.77 10.80 -6.37
C VAL A 142 -4.10 10.13 -6.72
N LEU A 143 -5.23 10.86 -6.68
CA LEU A 143 -6.53 10.35 -7.10
C LEU A 143 -6.50 9.87 -8.56
N PHE A 144 -5.88 10.64 -9.44
CA PHE A 144 -5.74 10.27 -10.84
C PHE A 144 -4.93 8.97 -11.02
N PHE A 145 -3.83 8.81 -10.28
CA PHE A 145 -3.06 7.56 -10.30
C PHE A 145 -3.85 6.38 -9.71
N ALA A 146 -4.63 6.61 -8.66
CA ALA A 146 -5.54 5.61 -8.10
C ALA A 146 -6.62 5.21 -9.13
N TRP A 147 -7.14 6.17 -9.91
CA TRP A 147 -8.09 5.91 -11.01
C TRP A 147 -7.48 5.10 -12.16
N LYS A 148 -6.18 5.30 -12.40
CA LYS A 148 -5.39 4.51 -13.35
C LYS A 148 -5.00 3.12 -12.82
N GLY A 149 -5.31 2.79 -11.56
CA GLY A 149 -5.06 1.45 -11.00
C GLY A 149 -3.68 1.28 -10.37
N HIS A 150 -3.03 2.37 -9.98
CA HIS A 150 -1.76 2.30 -9.24
C HIS A 150 -2.00 1.92 -7.78
N ASN A 151 -1.47 0.77 -7.36
CA ASN A 151 -1.65 0.29 -5.99
C ASN A 151 -0.99 1.19 -4.94
N TRP A 152 0.15 1.82 -5.27
CA TRP A 152 0.80 2.79 -4.35
C TRP A 152 -0.11 3.98 -4.02
N ALA A 153 -0.85 4.48 -5.02
CA ALA A 153 -1.74 5.62 -4.86
C ALA A 153 -2.89 5.29 -3.91
N ARG A 154 -3.39 4.05 -3.96
CA ARG A 154 -4.40 3.57 -3.00
C ARG A 154 -3.88 3.56 -1.56
N ILE A 155 -2.64 3.12 -1.34
CA ILE A 155 -2.03 3.14 -0.01
C ILE A 155 -1.92 4.58 0.50
N VAL A 156 -1.48 5.51 -0.35
CA VAL A 156 -1.42 6.94 0.00
C VAL A 156 -2.81 7.48 0.37
N LEU A 157 -3.86 7.13 -0.39
CA LEU A 157 -5.24 7.53 -0.07
C LEU A 157 -5.73 6.96 1.27
N TRP A 158 -5.33 5.74 1.63
CA TRP A 158 -5.64 5.19 2.93
C TRP A 158 -4.91 5.87 4.08
N VAL A 159 -3.64 6.21 3.90
CA VAL A 159 -2.87 6.94 4.92
C VAL A 159 -3.45 8.34 5.09
N LEU A 160 -3.64 9.09 4.01
CA LEU A 160 -4.19 10.45 4.06
C LEU A 160 -5.64 10.45 4.54
N GLY A 161 -6.48 9.55 4.02
CA GLY A 161 -7.87 9.42 4.43
C GLY A 161 -7.99 8.96 5.88
N GLY A 162 -7.18 8.00 6.31
CA GLY A 162 -7.15 7.50 7.69
C GLY A 162 -6.71 8.58 8.69
N LEU A 163 -5.67 9.35 8.37
CA LEU A 163 -5.27 10.51 9.17
C LEU A 163 -6.37 11.57 9.21
N SER A 164 -7.00 11.85 8.07
CA SER A 164 -8.10 12.82 8.01
C SER A 164 -9.28 12.39 8.89
N VAL A 165 -9.60 11.09 8.89
CA VAL A 165 -10.64 10.53 9.78
C VAL A 165 -10.21 10.63 11.24
N LEU A 166 -8.96 10.27 11.57
CA LEU A 166 -8.45 10.36 12.94
C LEU A 166 -8.55 11.79 13.48
N PHE A 167 -8.00 12.78 12.78
CA PHE A 167 -8.05 14.17 13.20
C PHE A 167 -9.48 14.73 13.18
N GLY A 168 -10.29 14.34 12.19
CA GLY A 168 -11.70 14.72 12.11
C GLY A 168 -12.50 14.21 13.31
N LEU A 169 -12.22 13.00 13.80
CA LEU A 169 -12.87 12.45 14.99
C LEU A 169 -12.42 13.14 16.28
N LEU A 170 -11.14 13.48 16.41
CA LEU A 170 -10.62 14.24 17.55
C LEU A 170 -11.22 15.65 17.63
N GLY A 171 -11.48 16.27 16.47
CA GLY A 171 -12.13 17.57 16.35
C GLY A 171 -13.64 17.50 16.11
N ALA A 172 -14.29 16.35 16.30
CA ALA A 172 -15.66 16.13 15.83
C ALA A 172 -16.69 17.13 16.39
N SER A 173 -16.49 17.61 17.62
CA SER A 173 -17.35 18.61 18.26
C SER A 173 -17.32 19.98 17.57
N ALA A 174 -16.26 20.28 16.82
CA ALA A 174 -16.12 21.51 16.05
C ALA A 174 -16.56 21.36 14.58
N LEU A 175 -16.94 20.14 14.15
CA LEU A 175 -17.38 19.90 12.78
C LEU A 175 -18.81 20.40 12.56
N GLY A 176 -18.95 21.39 11.69
CA GLY A 176 -20.25 21.74 11.10
C GLY A 176 -20.77 20.63 10.18
N PHE A 177 -22.00 20.83 9.66
CA PHE A 177 -22.66 19.88 8.75
C PHE A 177 -21.78 19.44 7.57
N LEU A 178 -21.09 20.38 6.90
CA LEU A 178 -20.21 20.09 5.77
C LEU A 178 -19.00 19.23 6.19
N GLY A 179 -18.44 19.48 7.38
CA GLY A 179 -17.33 18.70 7.93
C GLY A 179 -17.72 17.25 8.20
N MET A 180 -18.90 17.04 8.77
CA MET A 180 -19.42 15.68 8.98
C MET A 180 -19.72 14.95 7.67
N LEU A 181 -20.31 15.64 6.69
CA LEU A 181 -20.51 15.08 5.36
C LEU A 181 -19.18 14.68 4.71
N GLY A 182 -18.15 15.52 4.80
CA GLY A 182 -16.81 15.23 4.30
C GLY A 182 -16.15 14.04 4.99
N LEU A 183 -16.32 13.92 6.31
CA LEU A 183 -15.85 12.78 7.08
C LEU A 183 -16.50 11.47 6.59
N LEU A 184 -17.82 11.46 6.41
CA LEU A 184 -18.56 10.30 5.90
C LEU A 184 -18.14 9.93 4.47
N LEU A 185 -17.94 10.90 3.59
CA LEU A 185 -17.43 10.67 2.23
C LEU A 185 -16.03 10.05 2.25
N THR A 186 -15.16 10.52 3.13
CA THR A 186 -13.81 9.97 3.29
C THR A 186 -13.86 8.52 3.76
N ILE A 187 -14.67 8.21 4.76
CA ILE A 187 -14.87 6.84 5.26
C ILE A 187 -15.43 5.94 4.15
N ALA A 188 -16.47 6.40 3.45
CA ALA A 188 -17.06 5.67 2.33
C ALA A 188 -16.03 5.39 1.23
N GLY A 189 -15.20 6.37 0.87
CA GLY A 189 -14.12 6.22 -0.09
C GLY A 189 -13.10 5.15 0.31
N ILE A 190 -12.64 5.17 1.57
CA ILE A 190 -11.72 4.17 2.12
C ILE A 190 -12.33 2.77 2.04
N VAL A 191 -13.56 2.60 2.53
CA VAL A 191 -14.25 1.30 2.57
C VAL A 191 -14.46 0.76 1.16
N LEU A 192 -14.97 1.58 0.24
CA LEU A 192 -15.22 1.17 -1.15
C LEU A 192 -13.93 0.77 -1.87
N LEU A 193 -12.82 1.48 -1.62
CA LEU A 193 -11.51 1.06 -2.13
C LEU A 193 -10.97 -0.19 -1.42
N ALA A 194 -11.37 -0.46 -0.18
CA ALA A 194 -10.98 -1.65 0.58
C ALA A 194 -11.71 -2.92 0.19
N LEU A 195 -12.90 -2.82 -0.38
CA LEU A 195 -13.68 -3.99 -0.80
C LEU A 195 -12.89 -4.91 -1.74
N LYS A 196 -13.23 -6.20 -1.69
CA LYS A 196 -12.59 -7.25 -2.48
C LYS A 196 -12.57 -6.95 -4.00
N PRO A 197 -13.67 -6.49 -4.64
CA PRO A 197 -13.65 -6.18 -6.07
C PRO A 197 -12.62 -5.11 -6.45
N SER A 198 -12.48 -4.06 -5.63
CA SER A 198 -11.46 -3.03 -5.81
C SER A 198 -10.06 -3.64 -5.66
N SER A 199 -9.86 -4.45 -4.61
CA SER A 199 -8.56 -5.07 -4.34
C SER A 199 -8.07 -6.00 -5.43
N ASP A 200 -8.96 -6.83 -5.97
CA ASP A 200 -8.61 -7.77 -7.02
C ASP A 200 -8.30 -7.02 -8.33
N TRP A 201 -9.00 -5.93 -8.61
CA TRP A 201 -8.71 -5.06 -9.76
C TRP A 201 -7.34 -4.38 -9.67
N TYR A 202 -6.98 -3.78 -8.52
CA TYR A 202 -5.66 -3.16 -8.33
C TYR A 202 -4.51 -4.19 -8.43
N LYS A 203 -4.73 -5.42 -7.95
CA LYS A 203 -3.77 -6.52 -8.08
C LYS A 203 -3.59 -6.91 -9.55
N ALA A 204 -4.68 -7.09 -10.27
CA ALA A 204 -4.65 -7.43 -11.70
C ALA A 204 -3.93 -6.35 -12.52
N GLU A 205 -4.19 -5.06 -12.25
CA GLU A 205 -3.53 -3.95 -12.95
C GLU A 205 -2.03 -3.89 -12.65
N THR A 206 -1.63 -4.14 -11.39
CA THR A 206 -0.22 -4.19 -11.00
C THR A 206 0.50 -5.35 -11.70
N GLN A 207 -0.13 -6.52 -11.79
CA GLN A 207 0.42 -7.68 -12.51
C GLN A 207 0.58 -7.42 -14.00
N ARG A 208 -0.34 -6.67 -14.64
CA ARG A 208 -0.21 -6.28 -16.04
C ARG A 208 1.00 -5.38 -16.27
N ARG A 209 1.19 -4.36 -15.42
CA ARG A 209 2.28 -3.40 -15.59
C ARG A 209 3.66 -4.02 -15.37
N ASN A 210 3.80 -4.99 -14.46
CA ASN A 210 5.08 -5.64 -14.17
C ASN A 210 5.48 -6.70 -15.22
N ARG A 211 4.63 -6.99 -16.21
CA ARG A 211 4.92 -7.94 -17.30
C ARG A 211 5.51 -7.28 -18.55
N PHE A 212 5.62 -5.95 -18.56
CA PHE A 212 6.26 -5.13 -19.58
C PHE A 212 7.41 -4.36 -18.95
#